data_AF-A0A1H9FA18-F1
#
_entry.id   AF-A0A1H9FA18-F1
#
_cell.length_a   1.000
_cell.length_b   1.000
_cell.length_c   1.000
_cell.angle_alpha   90.00
_cell.angle_beta   90.00
_cell.angle_gamma   90.00
#
_symmetry.space_group_name_H-M   'P 1'
#
loop_
_entity.id
_entity.type
_entity.pdbx_description
1 polymer ?
#
loop_
_entity_poly.entity_id
_entity_poly.type
_entity_poly.pdbx_seq_one_letter_code
_entity_poly.pdbx_strand_id
1 'polypeptide(L)'
;MNKEVTLRELVGARIVIAICIAVYYWCWARNDWHNYYQVITSGFAIFAFTFFLLLGARERKYKKESFDERAVGILRKCDSVCYRISLVAITVIGFLCAMLRVSFSTEVIGYMLVGLIVFLSIIRTIMFSVMDTKGV
;
A
#
# COMPACT_ATOMS: atom_id res chain seq x y z
N MET A 1 -0.80 4.25 -28.47
CA MET A 1 -0.21 2.98 -28.01
C MET A 1 0.72 3.15 -26.79
N ASN A 2 0.54 4.18 -25.92
CA ASN A 2 1.45 4.48 -24.79
C ASN A 2 0.75 4.58 -23.41
N LYS A 3 -0.53 4.21 -23.27
CA LYS A 3 -1.32 4.48 -22.05
C LYS A 3 -1.21 3.40 -20.96
N GLU A 4 -1.01 2.14 -21.33
CA GLU A 4 -0.95 1.00 -20.38
C GLU A 4 0.29 1.06 -19.50
N VAL A 5 1.44 1.41 -20.07
CA VAL A 5 2.71 1.51 -19.34
C VAL A 5 2.60 2.54 -18.20
N THR A 6 1.92 3.66 -18.43
CA THR A 6 1.75 4.72 -17.42
C THR A 6 0.84 4.31 -16.25
N LEU A 7 -0.17 3.45 -16.47
CA LEU A 7 -1.04 3.00 -15.38
C LEU A 7 -0.35 1.93 -14.52
N ARG A 8 0.40 1.01 -15.14
CA ARG A 8 1.23 0.04 -14.41
C ARG A 8 2.30 0.74 -13.58
N GLU A 9 2.93 1.79 -14.13
CA GLU A 9 3.85 2.65 -13.38
C GLU A 9 3.18 3.29 -12.15
N LEU A 10 1.94 3.78 -12.31
CA LEU A 10 1.19 4.39 -11.23
C LEU A 10 0.83 3.39 -10.12
N VAL A 11 0.42 2.17 -10.48
CA VAL A 11 0.13 1.09 -9.52
C VAL A 11 1.41 0.62 -8.84
N GLY A 12 2.50 0.44 -9.58
CA GLY A 12 3.81 0.07 -9.04
C GLY A 12 4.37 1.12 -8.08
N ALA A 13 4.22 2.40 -8.40
CA ALA A 13 4.63 3.49 -7.51
C ALA A 13 3.91 3.47 -6.16
N ARG A 14 2.65 3.01 -6.10
CA ARG A 14 1.92 2.88 -4.82
C ARG A 14 2.52 1.82 -3.90
N ILE A 15 3.18 0.78 -4.43
CA ILE A 15 3.93 -0.19 -3.60
C ILE A 15 5.09 0.50 -2.89
N VAL A 16 5.81 1.40 -3.58
CA VAL A 16 6.95 2.12 -3.00
C VAL A 16 6.50 2.88 -1.74
N ILE A 17 5.33 3.53 -1.80
CA ILE A 17 4.76 4.22 -0.63
C ILE A 17 4.43 3.24 0.50
N ALA A 18 3.82 2.08 0.19
CA ALA A 18 3.51 1.07 1.19
C ALA A 18 4.77 0.52 1.89
N ILE A 19 5.86 0.31 1.14
CA ILE A 19 7.15 -0.10 1.69
C ILE A 19 7.74 1.01 2.56
N CYS A 20 7.69 2.28 2.13
CA CYS A 20 8.16 3.40 2.94
C CYS A 20 7.39 3.50 4.26
N ILE A 21 6.07 3.31 4.26
CA ILE A 21 5.25 3.27 5.48
C ILE A 21 5.67 2.11 6.39
N ALA A 22 5.96 0.95 5.81
CA ALA A 22 6.41 -0.20 6.60
C ALA A 22 7.76 0.04 7.28
N VAL A 23 8.73 0.63 6.58
CA VAL A 23 10.03 1.01 7.14
C VAL A 23 9.86 2.10 8.21
N TYR A 24 9.01 3.09 7.96
CA TYR A 24 8.72 4.15 8.93
C TYR A 24 8.12 3.59 10.22
N TYR A 25 7.11 2.71 10.10
CA TYR A 25 6.51 2.04 11.25
C TYR A 25 7.51 1.14 11.99
N TRP A 26 8.34 0.40 11.25
CA TRP A 26 9.37 -0.47 11.85
C TRP A 26 10.35 0.29 12.73
N CYS A 27 10.79 1.47 12.29
CA CYS A 27 11.67 2.31 13.10
C CYS A 27 10.99 2.89 14.35
N TRP A 28 9.68 3.10 14.31
CA TRP A 28 8.90 3.64 15.44
C TRP A 28 8.48 2.58 16.46
N ALA A 29 8.15 1.38 16.01
CA ALA A 29 7.65 0.29 16.86
C ALA A 29 8.75 -0.47 17.60
N ARG A 30 10.02 -0.14 17.35
CA ARG A 30 11.16 -0.81 17.98
C ARG A 30 11.43 -0.26 19.38
N ASN A 31 11.63 -1.15 20.35
CA ASN A 31 11.92 -0.77 21.74
C ASN A 31 13.35 -0.22 21.95
N ASP A 32 14.32 -0.56 21.10
CA ASP A 32 15.73 -0.16 21.23
C ASP A 32 16.04 1.18 20.52
N TRP A 33 15.46 2.28 20.98
CA TRP A 33 15.62 3.59 20.32
C TRP A 33 17.08 4.07 20.29
N HIS A 34 17.51 4.57 19.13
CA HIS A 34 18.81 5.18 18.88
C HIS A 34 18.63 6.45 18.03
N ASN A 35 19.49 7.43 18.24
CA ASN A 35 19.42 8.73 17.56
C ASN A 35 19.50 8.65 16.02
N TYR A 36 20.16 7.64 15.46
CA TYR A 36 20.23 7.47 14.01
C TYR A 36 18.88 7.09 13.38
N TYR A 37 17.95 6.48 14.14
CA TYR A 37 16.61 6.17 13.63
C TYR A 37 15.80 7.42 13.36
N GLN A 38 16.02 8.52 14.10
CA GLN A 38 15.34 9.78 13.85
C GLN A 38 15.74 10.38 12.49
N VAL A 39 17.02 10.24 12.11
CA VAL A 39 17.51 10.66 10.80
C VAL A 39 16.92 9.78 9.70
N ILE A 40 16.90 8.46 9.90
CA ILE A 40 16.33 7.50 8.93
C ILE A 40 14.83 7.75 8.74
N THR A 41 14.05 7.79 9.83
CA THR A 41 12.60 8.03 9.78
C THR A 41 12.25 9.36 9.13
N SER A 42 12.96 10.43 9.47
CA SER A 42 12.75 11.75 8.86
C SER A 42 13.07 11.72 7.36
N GLY A 43 14.16 11.06 6.95
CA GLY A 43 14.52 10.89 5.55
C GLY A 43 13.46 10.12 4.75
N PHE A 44 13.00 8.98 5.28
CA PHE A 44 11.93 8.19 4.65
C PHE A 44 10.59 8.93 4.63
N ALA A 45 10.27 9.72 5.67
CA ALA A 45 9.06 10.53 5.70
C ALA A 45 9.08 11.63 4.63
N ILE A 46 10.19 12.37 4.50
CA ILE A 46 10.37 13.41 3.48
C ILE A 46 10.33 12.78 2.08
N PHE A 47 11.02 11.66 1.88
CA PHE A 47 10.99 10.93 0.61
C PHE A 47 9.58 10.46 0.26
N ALA A 48 8.88 9.80 1.19
CA ALA A 48 7.52 9.33 0.96
C ALA A 48 6.55 10.48 0.67
N PHE A 49 6.67 11.60 1.38
CA PHE A 49 5.83 12.77 1.18
C PHE A 49 6.06 13.43 -0.18
N THR A 50 7.32 13.69 -0.54
CA THR A 50 7.67 14.26 -1.86
C THR A 50 7.26 13.33 -2.99
N PHE A 51 7.51 12.02 -2.84
CA PHE A 51 7.08 11.00 -3.80
C PHE A 51 5.56 10.93 -3.93
N PHE A 52 4.82 11.04 -2.83
CA PHE A 52 3.35 11.08 -2.84
C PHE A 52 2.81 12.31 -3.59
N LEU A 53 3.42 13.48 -3.40
CA LEU A 53 3.03 14.70 -4.14
C LEU A 53 3.31 14.55 -5.64
N LEU A 54 4.46 14.01 -6.02
CA LEU A 54 4.81 13.74 -7.42
C LEU A 54 3.85 12.72 -8.05
N LEU A 55 3.52 11.66 -7.32
CA LEU A 55 2.56 10.66 -7.75
C LEU A 55 1.18 11.28 -7.94
N GLY A 56 0.71 12.08 -6.97
CA GLY A 56 -0.57 12.79 -7.06
C GLY A 56 -0.62 13.78 -8.24
N ALA A 57 0.47 14.48 -8.54
CA ALA A 57 0.56 15.34 -9.72
C ALA A 57 0.48 14.53 -11.03
N ARG A 58 1.17 13.38 -11.09
CA ARG A 58 1.10 12.44 -12.21
C ARG A 58 -0.31 11.89 -12.40
N GLU A 59 -1.01 11.51 -11.33
CA GLU A 59 -2.40 11.04 -11.41
C GLU A 59 -3.35 12.08 -11.98
N ARG A 60 -3.21 13.34 -11.56
CA ARG A 60 -4.04 14.44 -12.08
C ARG A 60 -3.77 14.67 -13.57
N LYS A 61 -2.52 14.55 -14.01
CA LYS A 61 -2.15 14.67 -15.43
C LYS A 61 -2.69 13.49 -16.25
N TYR A 62 -2.56 12.27 -15.73
CA TYR A 62 -3.09 11.06 -16.36
C TYR A 62 -4.62 11.12 -16.55
N LYS A 63 -5.36 11.59 -15.54
CA LYS A 63 -6.82 11.79 -15.61
C LYS A 63 -7.22 12.84 -16.66
N LYS A 64 -6.37 13.82 -16.97
CA LYS A 64 -6.64 14.85 -17.99
C LYS A 64 -6.27 14.39 -19.41
N GLU A 65 -5.18 13.64 -19.57
CA GLU A 65 -4.68 13.19 -20.90
C GLU A 65 -5.30 11.87 -21.37
N SER A 66 -5.83 11.05 -20.46
CA SER A 66 -6.36 9.73 -20.80
C SER A 66 -7.68 9.42 -20.10
N PHE A 67 -8.78 9.50 -20.86
CA PHE A 67 -10.02 8.78 -20.58
C PHE A 67 -9.86 7.30 -20.97
N ASP A 68 -8.97 6.59 -20.29
CA ASP A 68 -8.91 5.13 -20.44
C ASP A 68 -9.89 4.48 -19.46
N GLU A 69 -11.18 4.57 -19.79
CA GLU A 69 -12.26 4.09 -18.93
C GLU A 69 -12.14 2.60 -18.61
N ARG A 70 -11.59 1.81 -19.53
CA ARG A 70 -11.39 0.36 -19.34
C ARG A 70 -10.38 0.09 -18.23
N ALA A 71 -9.22 0.75 -18.29
CA ALA A 71 -8.14 0.55 -17.33
C ALA A 71 -8.53 1.06 -15.92
N VAL A 72 -9.26 2.18 -15.83
CA VAL A 72 -9.86 2.67 -14.57
C VAL A 72 -10.92 1.70 -14.03
N GLY A 73 -11.71 1.08 -14.90
CA GLY A 73 -12.67 0.05 -14.53
C GLY A 73 -12.01 -1.18 -13.90
N ILE A 74 -10.94 -1.69 -14.51
CA ILE A 74 -10.13 -2.81 -13.99
C ILE A 74 -9.54 -2.46 -12.62
N LEU A 75 -8.97 -1.27 -12.47
CA LEU A 75 -8.42 -0.81 -11.20
C LEU A 75 -9.49 -0.75 -10.10
N ARG A 76 -10.69 -0.24 -10.40
CA ARG A 76 -11.82 -0.20 -9.44
C ARG A 76 -12.27 -1.60 -9.04
N LYS A 77 -12.29 -2.56 -9.97
CA LYS A 77 -12.59 -3.97 -9.66
C LYS A 77 -11.52 -4.57 -8.75
N CYS A 78 -10.24 -4.35 -9.05
CA CYS A 78 -9.14 -4.77 -8.17
C CYS A 78 -9.25 -4.16 -6.77
N ASP A 79 -9.58 -2.87 -6.67
CA ASP A 79 -9.75 -2.17 -5.39
C ASP A 79 -10.92 -2.70 -4.59
N SER A 80 -12.04 -3.03 -5.25
CA SER A 80 -13.19 -3.64 -4.60
C SER A 80 -12.87 -5.03 -4.04
N VAL A 81 -12.13 -5.86 -4.81
CA VAL A 81 -11.68 -7.18 -4.36
C VAL A 81 -10.69 -7.04 -3.20
N CYS A 82 -9.69 -6.18 -3.34
CA CYS A 82 -8.72 -5.89 -2.30
C CYS A 82 -9.42 -5.42 -1.02
N TYR A 83 -10.38 -4.49 -1.12
CA TYR A 83 -11.17 -4.02 0.02
C TYR A 83 -11.93 -5.14 0.74
N ARG A 84 -12.54 -6.07 0.00
CA ARG A 84 -13.20 -7.25 0.60
C ARG A 84 -12.22 -8.14 1.35
N ILE A 85 -11.04 -8.40 0.77
CA ILE A 85 -9.98 -9.17 1.42
C ILE A 85 -9.50 -8.45 2.69
N SER A 86 -9.27 -7.13 2.62
CA SER A 86 -8.88 -6.31 3.76
C SER A 86 -9.89 -6.38 4.89
N LEU A 87 -11.19 -6.30 4.56
CA LEU A 87 -12.26 -6.34 5.55
C LEU A 87 -12.26 -7.68 6.29
N VAL A 88 -12.20 -8.79 5.56
CA VAL A 88 -12.11 -10.14 6.15
C VAL A 88 -10.85 -10.26 7.02
N ALA A 89 -9.69 -9.81 6.52
CA ALA A 89 -8.44 -9.89 7.26
C ALA A 89 -8.47 -9.06 8.57
N ILE A 90 -9.00 -7.83 8.52
CA ILE A 90 -9.13 -6.96 9.71
C ILE A 90 -10.10 -7.59 10.72
N THR A 91 -11.23 -8.15 10.27
CA THR A 91 -12.17 -8.85 11.16
C THR A 91 -11.52 -10.06 11.82
N VAL A 92 -10.75 -10.86 11.09
CA VAL A 92 -10.01 -12.01 11.65
C VAL A 92 -8.97 -11.55 12.67
N ILE A 93 -8.19 -10.50 12.37
CA ILE A 93 -7.21 -9.93 13.31
C ILE A 93 -7.92 -9.42 14.57
N GLY A 94 -9.06 -8.73 14.43
CA GLY A 94 -9.84 -8.24 15.56
C GLY A 94 -10.42 -9.37 16.42
N PHE A 95 -10.91 -10.44 15.78
CA PHE A 95 -11.43 -11.61 16.49
C PHE A 95 -10.33 -12.40 17.20
N LEU A 96 -9.16 -12.55 16.56
CA LEU A 96 -7.97 -13.13 17.19
C LEU A 96 -7.54 -12.29 18.39
N CYS A 97 -7.50 -10.97 18.29
CA CYS A 97 -7.21 -10.08 19.42
C CYS A 97 -8.20 -10.28 20.58
N ALA A 98 -9.50 -10.43 20.29
CA ALA A 98 -10.52 -10.63 21.31
C ALA A 98 -10.48 -12.03 21.96
N MET A 99 -10.26 -13.08 21.16
CA MET A 99 -10.20 -14.47 21.62
C MET A 99 -8.95 -14.79 22.41
N LEU A 100 -7.80 -14.21 22.03
CA LEU A 100 -6.53 -14.50 22.69
C LEU A 100 -6.44 -13.87 24.08
N ARG A 101 -7.21 -12.81 24.39
CA ARG A 101 -7.33 -12.07 25.67
C ARG A 101 -6.05 -11.77 26.48
N VAL A 102 -4.85 -12.22 26.06
CA VAL A 102 -3.58 -12.19 26.80
C VAL A 102 -2.41 -12.32 25.78
N SER A 103 -1.39 -11.45 25.93
CA SER A 103 0.01 -11.58 25.47
C SER A 103 0.52 -10.96 24.15
N PHE A 104 -0.26 -10.32 23.28
CA PHE A 104 0.35 -9.55 22.17
C PHE A 104 0.62 -8.10 22.61
N SER A 105 1.91 -7.71 22.64
CA SER A 105 2.30 -6.30 22.79
C SER A 105 1.64 -5.48 21.67
N THR A 106 1.29 -4.22 21.96
CA THR A 106 0.73 -3.26 20.99
C THR A 106 1.57 -3.14 19.73
N GLU A 107 2.88 -3.37 19.85
CA GLU A 107 3.85 -3.49 18.75
C GLU A 107 3.50 -4.62 17.77
N VAL A 108 3.19 -5.82 18.27
CA VAL A 108 2.93 -7.00 17.42
C VAL A 108 1.65 -6.81 16.62
N ILE A 109 0.63 -6.22 17.23
CA ILE A 109 -0.63 -5.90 16.54
C ILE A 109 -0.36 -4.91 15.40
N GLY A 110 0.43 -3.86 15.65
CA GLY A 110 0.72 -2.91 14.59
C GLY A 110 1.65 -3.48 13.51
N TYR A 111 2.58 -4.38 13.83
CA TYR A 111 3.32 -5.13 12.81
C TYR A 111 2.41 -5.99 11.94
N MET A 112 1.40 -6.65 12.52
CA MET A 112 0.41 -7.42 11.74
C MET A 112 -0.40 -6.52 10.81
N LEU A 113 -0.81 -5.34 11.27
CA LEU A 113 -1.56 -4.37 10.44
C LEU A 113 -0.71 -3.81 9.30
N VAL A 114 0.54 -3.44 9.57
CA VAL A 114 1.46 -2.94 8.54
C VAL A 114 1.84 -4.03 7.55
N GLY A 115 2.09 -5.25 8.02
CA GLY A 115 2.28 -6.42 7.16
C GLY A 115 1.08 -6.67 6.24
N LEU A 116 -0.14 -6.52 6.77
CA LEU A 116 -1.36 -6.62 5.97
C LEU A 116 -1.43 -5.54 4.89
N ILE A 117 -1.06 -4.29 5.18
CA ILE A 117 -1.05 -3.19 4.19
C ILE A 117 -0.07 -3.51 3.05
N VAL A 118 1.13 -3.97 3.36
CA VAL A 118 2.14 -4.35 2.34
C VAL A 118 1.64 -5.54 1.52
N PHE A 119 1.10 -6.56 2.17
CA PHE A 119 0.56 -7.74 1.51
C PHE A 119 -0.58 -7.40 0.54
N LEU A 120 -1.54 -6.58 0.98
CA LEU A 120 -2.64 -6.10 0.14
C LEU A 120 -2.15 -5.25 -1.04
N SER A 121 -1.11 -4.44 -0.84
CA SER A 121 -0.49 -3.63 -1.90
C SER A 121 0.16 -4.50 -2.98
N ILE A 122 0.79 -5.62 -2.57
CA ILE A 122 1.35 -6.61 -3.48
C ILE A 122 0.23 -7.33 -4.25
N ILE A 123 -0.79 -7.84 -3.55
CA ILE A 123 -1.94 -8.51 -4.18
C ILE A 123 -2.61 -7.61 -5.21
N ARG A 124 -2.87 -6.35 -4.87
CA ARG A 124 -3.47 -5.37 -5.79
C ARG A 124 -2.67 -5.24 -7.07
N THR A 125 -1.34 -5.20 -6.96
CA THR A 125 -0.44 -5.06 -8.11
C THR A 125 -0.40 -6.32 -8.96
N ILE A 126 -0.34 -7.50 -8.33
CA ILE A 126 -0.38 -8.79 -9.04
C ILE A 126 -1.70 -8.94 -9.78
N MET A 127 -2.83 -8.69 -9.11
CA MET A 127 -4.16 -8.74 -9.73
C MET A 127 -4.26 -7.80 -10.93
N PHE A 128 -3.80 -6.55 -10.76
CA PHE A 128 -3.81 -5.57 -11.83
C PHE A 128 -2.96 -6.05 -13.02
N SER A 129 -1.76 -6.57 -12.77
CA SER A 129 -0.88 -7.10 -13.82
C SER A 129 -1.49 -8.32 -14.54
N VAL A 130 -2.17 -9.22 -13.82
CA VAL A 130 -2.80 -10.41 -14.41
C VAL A 130 -4.01 -10.04 -15.27
N MET A 131 -4.84 -9.10 -14.80
CA MET A 131 -6.02 -8.63 -15.57
C MET A 131 -5.60 -7.86 -16.82
N ASP A 132 -4.57 -7.02 -16.70
CA ASP A 132 -3.95 -6.29 -17.83
C ASP A 132 -3.39 -7.27 -18.89
N THR A 133 -2.64 -8.30 -18.47
CA THR A 133 -2.07 -9.29 -19.40
C THR A 133 -3.14 -10.13 -20.11
N LYS A 134 -4.31 -10.32 -19.50
CA LYS A 134 -5.42 -11.09 -20.08
C LYS A 134 -6.38 -10.26 -20.94
N GLY A 135 -6.22 -8.93 -20.97
CA GLY A 135 -7.08 -8.03 -21.76
C GLY A 135 -8.55 -7.96 -21.30
N VAL A 136 -8.82 -8.26 -20.01
CA VAL A 136 -10.19 -8.31 -19.42
C VAL A 136 -10.46 -7.13 -18.51
#